data_AF-A0A914ISB6-F1
#
_entry.id   AF-A0A914ISB6-F1
#
_cell.length_a   1.000
_cell.length_b   1.000
_cell.length_c   1.000
_cell.angle_alpha   90.00
_cell.angle_beta   90.00
_cell.angle_gamma   90.00
#
_symmetry.space_group_name_H-M   'P 1'
#
loop_
_entity.id
_entity.type
_entity.pdbx_description
1 polymer ?
#
loop_
_entity_poly.entity_id
_entity_poly.type
_entity_poly.pdbx_seq_one_letter_code
_entity_poly.pdbx_strand_id
1 'polypeptide(L)'
;MVQLVSKPIWNVSELGSDIADDIRKLEDEFTTIKLASLKLFKNPTMWRKNQEINGTNWFIYPLMMQGTWMEENCNEDLELMEIIHSLSSTMPDCCFGNIFFSL
;
A
#
# COMPACT_ATOMS: atom_id res chain seq x y z
N MET A 1 -24.03 -6.33 15.20
CA MET A 1 -23.25 -5.18 15.72
C MET A 1 -21.80 -5.58 15.65
N VAL A 2 -21.00 -4.95 14.76
CA VAL A 2 -19.57 -5.29 14.64
C VAL A 2 -18.85 -4.65 15.82
N GLN A 3 -18.30 -5.47 16.71
CA GLN A 3 -17.53 -4.97 17.85
C GLN A 3 -16.13 -4.63 17.35
N LEU A 4 -15.82 -3.33 17.27
CA LEU A 4 -14.47 -2.88 16.92
C LEU A 4 -13.55 -3.17 18.10
N VAL A 5 -12.55 -4.02 17.87
CA VAL A 5 -11.49 -4.29 18.85
C VAL A 5 -10.40 -3.25 18.66
N SER A 6 -10.10 -2.49 19.71
CA SER A 6 -9.01 -1.50 19.68
C SER A 6 -7.74 -2.12 20.25
N LYS A 7 -6.71 -2.27 19.42
CA LYS A 7 -5.40 -2.80 19.79
C LYS A 7 -4.31 -2.11 18.95
N PRO A 8 -3.14 -1.77 19.53
CA PRO A 8 -2.06 -1.09 18.80
C PRO A 8 -1.27 -2.00 17.85
N ILE A 9 -1.29 -3.32 18.07
CA ILE A 9 -0.55 -4.31 17.28
C ILE A 9 -1.45 -5.51 17.03
N TRP A 10 -1.54 -5.94 15.77
CA TRP A 10 -2.30 -7.11 15.35
C TRP A 10 -1.35 -8.18 14.85
N ASN A 11 -1.49 -9.40 15.39
CA ASN A 11 -0.79 -10.56 14.85
C ASN A 11 -1.59 -11.11 13.66
N VAL A 12 -0.91 -11.67 12.65
CA VAL A 12 -1.59 -12.26 11.48
C VAL A 12 -2.61 -13.33 11.89
N SER A 13 -2.33 -14.11 12.94
CA SER A 13 -3.24 -15.12 13.48
C SER A 13 -4.52 -14.54 14.10
N GLU A 14 -4.57 -13.24 14.35
CA GLU A 14 -5.74 -12.51 14.88
C GLU A 14 -6.59 -11.90 13.75
N LEU A 15 -6.13 -11.99 12.50
CA LEU A 15 -6.81 -11.46 11.31
C LEU A 15 -7.66 -12.55 10.65
N GLY A 16 -8.66 -12.14 9.86
CA GLY A 16 -9.41 -13.07 9.02
C GLY A 16 -8.49 -13.77 8.01
N SER A 17 -8.83 -15.01 7.61
CA SER A 17 -8.06 -15.79 6.64
C SER A 17 -7.70 -15.00 5.39
N ASP A 18 -8.65 -14.19 4.93
CA ASP A 18 -8.55 -13.47 3.66
C ASP A 18 -7.48 -12.36 3.72
N ILE A 19 -7.32 -11.70 4.87
CA ILE A 19 -6.26 -10.72 5.11
C ILE A 19 -4.91 -11.43 5.34
N ALA A 20 -4.92 -12.56 6.04
CA ALA A 20 -3.71 -13.35 6.25
C ALA A 20 -3.14 -13.88 4.91
N ASP A 21 -4.00 -14.23 3.95
CA ASP A 21 -3.60 -14.64 2.61
C ASP A 21 -2.96 -13.49 1.82
N ASP A 22 -3.53 -12.29 1.91
CA ASP A 22 -2.97 -11.10 1.26
C ASP A 22 -1.62 -10.70 1.87
N ILE A 23 -1.44 -10.83 3.19
CA ILE A 23 -0.14 -10.62 3.84
C ILE A 23 0.89 -11.62 3.32
N ARG A 24 0.53 -12.90 3.19
CA ARG A 24 1.46 -13.92 2.65
C ARG A 24 1.87 -13.61 1.20
N LYS A 25 0.94 -13.17 0.35
CA LYS A 25 1.28 -12.73 -1.02
C LYS A 25 2.27 -11.56 -1.02
N LEU A 26 2.07 -10.57 -0.13
CA LEU A 26 3.00 -9.44 0.00
C LEU A 26 4.38 -9.88 0.47
N GLU A 27 4.46 -10.87 1.37
CA GLU A 27 5.72 -11.46 1.82
C GLU A 27 6.43 -12.24 0.71
N ASP A 28 5.70 -13.08 -0.02
CA ASP A 28 6.21 -13.88 -1.14
C ASP A 28 6.73 -12.98 -2.28
N GLU A 29 6.02 -11.89 -2.57
CA GLU A 29 6.37 -10.93 -3.64
C GLU A 29 7.29 -9.79 -3.17
N PHE A 30 7.80 -9.85 -1.95
CA PHE A 30 8.60 -8.76 -1.36
C PHE A 30 9.77 -8.32 -2.25
N THR A 31 10.43 -9.28 -2.91
CA THR A 31 11.57 -8.97 -3.80
C THR A 31 11.12 -8.14 -5.00
N THR A 32 10.01 -8.52 -5.63
CA THR A 32 9.41 -7.82 -6.78
C THR A 32 8.99 -6.41 -6.37
N ILE A 33 8.27 -6.27 -5.25
CA ILE A 33 7.82 -4.99 -4.68
C ILE A 33 9.02 -4.09 -4.37
N LYS A 34 10.09 -4.64 -3.80
CA LYS A 34 11.32 -3.90 -3.51
C LYS A 34 11.96 -3.38 -4.80
N LEU A 35 12.08 -4.20 -5.83
CA LEU A 35 12.65 -3.78 -7.11
C LEU A 35 11.81 -2.69 -7.79
N ALA A 36 10.47 -2.81 -7.73
CA ALA A 36 9.56 -1.77 -8.20
C ALA A 36 9.80 -0.45 -7.45
N SER A 37 9.93 -0.45 -6.12
CA SER A 37 10.19 0.77 -5.36
C SER A 37 11.50 1.49 -5.78
N LEU A 38 12.56 0.73 -6.09
CA LEU A 38 13.82 1.27 -6.58
C LEU A 38 13.70 1.87 -7.99
N LYS A 39 12.84 1.31 -8.84
CA LYS A 39 12.53 1.86 -10.16
C LYS A 39 11.74 3.17 -10.03
N LEU A 40 10.69 3.18 -9.21
CA LEU A 40 9.85 4.36 -8.96
C LEU A 40 10.63 5.51 -8.30
N PHE A 41 11.68 5.19 -7.53
CA PHE A 41 12.59 6.19 -6.97
C PHE A 41 13.33 7.02 -8.03
N LYS A 42 13.47 6.50 -9.26
CA LYS A 42 14.09 7.23 -10.38
C LYS A 42 13.19 8.31 -10.97
N ASN A 43 11.91 8.36 -10.59
CA ASN A 43 10.95 9.35 -11.05
C ASN A 43 10.53 10.30 -9.90
N PRO A 44 11.38 11.28 -9.53
CA PRO A 44 11.19 12.08 -8.32
C PRO A 44 9.97 13.01 -8.37
N THR A 45 9.41 13.31 -9.55
CA THR A 45 8.28 14.23 -9.70
C THR A 45 6.96 13.64 -9.20
N MET A 46 6.87 12.31 -9.12
CA MET A 46 5.67 11.59 -8.65
C MET A 46 5.67 11.38 -7.13
N TRP A 47 6.81 11.59 -6.47
CA TRP A 47 6.92 11.57 -5.01
C TRP A 47 6.38 12.88 -4.43
N ARG A 48 5.48 12.76 -3.46
CA ARG A 48 4.85 13.91 -2.81
C ARG A 48 5.30 14.00 -1.38
N LYS A 49 5.66 15.21 -0.93
CA LYS A 49 5.96 15.45 0.48
C LYS A 49 4.69 15.20 1.29
N ASN A 50 4.76 14.36 2.33
CA ASN A 50 3.64 14.20 3.22
C ASN A 50 3.51 15.45 4.11
N GLN A 51 2.42 16.19 3.94
CA GLN A 51 2.21 17.50 4.58
C GLN A 51 1.77 17.40 6.05
N GLU A 52 1.42 16.20 6.52
CA GLU A 52 0.89 16.00 7.87
C GLU A 52 1.95 16.10 8.97
N ILE A 53 3.25 16.04 8.63
CA ILE A 53 4.35 16.13 9.61
C ILE A 53 5.22 17.36 9.35
N ASN A 54 4.89 18.46 10.02
CA ASN A 54 5.70 19.69 10.01
C ASN A 54 7.15 19.41 10.43
N GLY A 55 8.10 19.94 9.66
CA GLY A 55 9.53 19.86 9.97
C GLY A 55 10.25 18.59 9.53
N THR A 56 9.59 17.66 8.83
CA THR A 56 10.23 16.44 8.31
C THR A 56 10.30 16.41 6.79
N ASN A 57 11.21 15.59 6.26
CA ASN A 57 11.35 15.28 4.85
C ASN A 57 10.80 13.87 4.59
N TRP A 58 9.52 13.68 4.88
CA TRP A 58 8.80 12.44 4.59
C TRP A 58 8.15 12.54 3.21
N PHE A 59 8.42 11.57 2.34
CA PHE A 59 7.84 11.51 0.99
C PHE A 59 7.08 10.20 0.79
N ILE A 60 5.98 10.30 0.05
CA ILE A 60 5.17 9.16 -0.35
C ILE A 60 5.06 9.08 -1.87
N TYR A 61 5.00 7.86 -2.38
CA TYR A 61 4.62 7.56 -3.76
C TYR A 61 3.24 6.90 -3.75
N PRO A 62 2.15 7.66 -3.97
CA PRO A 62 0.80 7.13 -3.84
C PRO A 62 0.37 6.30 -5.04
N LEU A 63 -0.09 5.08 -4.80
CA LEU A 63 -0.80 4.24 -5.78
C LEU A 63 -2.32 4.35 -5.59
N MET A 64 -2.76 4.41 -4.34
CA MET A 64 -4.16 4.65 -3.97
C MET A 64 -4.23 5.59 -2.77
N MET A 65 -5.14 6.56 -2.82
CA MET A 65 -5.42 7.49 -1.72
C MET A 65 -6.92 7.54 -1.46
N GLN A 66 -7.34 7.25 -0.23
CA GLN A 66 -8.76 7.25 0.19
C GLN A 66 -9.64 6.44 -0.78
N GLY A 67 -9.19 5.23 -1.11
CA GLY A 67 -9.86 4.35 -2.08
C GLY A 67 -9.81 4.79 -3.55
N THR A 68 -9.16 5.91 -3.87
CA THR A 68 -9.03 6.43 -5.24
C THR A 68 -7.66 6.08 -5.82
N TRP A 69 -7.64 5.42 -6.98
CA TRP A 69 -6.41 5.06 -7.68
C TRP A 69 -5.73 6.27 -8.34
N MET A 70 -4.40 6.31 -8.23
CA MET A 70 -3.56 7.32 -8.86
C MET A 70 -3.07 6.78 -10.22
N GLU A 71 -3.88 6.89 -11.26
CA GLU A 71 -3.63 6.23 -12.56
C GLU A 71 -2.24 6.50 -13.14
N GLU A 72 -1.78 7.76 -13.10
CA GLU A 72 -0.43 8.14 -13.56
C GLU A 72 0.67 7.36 -12.84
N ASN A 73 0.56 7.20 -11.52
CA ASN A 73 1.50 6.46 -10.69
C ASN A 73 1.40 4.94 -10.92
N CYS A 74 0.18 4.42 -11.11
CA CYS A 74 -0.07 3.00 -11.33
C CYS A 74 0.50 2.51 -12.67
N ASN A 75 0.52 3.37 -13.69
CA ASN A 75 1.01 3.03 -15.02
C ASN A 75 2.55 2.90 -15.12
N GLU A 76 3.29 3.34 -14.11
CA GLU A 76 4.76 3.25 -14.11
C GLU A 76 5.28 1.81 -13.92
N ASP A 77 4.48 0.94 -13.29
CA ASP A 77 4.87 -0.45 -13.05
C ASP A 77 3.67 -1.42 -13.02
N LEU A 78 3.39 -2.03 -14.17
CA LEU A 78 2.25 -2.94 -14.33
C LEU A 78 2.39 -4.24 -13.53
N GLU A 79 3.61 -4.76 -13.38
CA GLU A 79 3.87 -5.98 -12.61
C GLU A 79 3.58 -5.75 -11.12
N LEU A 80 4.00 -4.60 -10.59
CA LEU A 80 3.59 -4.18 -9.24
C LEU A 80 2.07 -4.08 -9.12
N MET A 81 1.39 -3.47 -10.10
CA MET A 81 -0.06 -3.30 -10.02
C MET A 81 -0.83 -4.62 -10.12
N GLU A 82 -0.32 -5.61 -10.85
CA GLU A 82 -0.88 -6.97 -10.84
C GLU A 82 -0.83 -7.59 -9.44
N ILE A 83 0.30 -7.44 -8.72
CA ILE A 83 0.43 -7.88 -7.33
C ILE A 83 -0.58 -7.16 -6.43
N ILE A 84 -0.64 -5.82 -6.51
CA ILE A 84 -1.53 -5.01 -5.66
C ILE A 84 -3.01 -5.34 -5.93
N HIS A 85 -3.42 -5.51 -7.19
CA HIS A 85 -4.78 -5.89 -7.53
C HIS A 85 -5.13 -7.33 -7.14
N SER A 86 -4.15 -8.21 -6.96
CA SER A 86 -4.36 -9.56 -6.45
C SER A 86 -4.73 -9.63 -4.96
N LEU A 87 -4.61 -8.52 -4.24
CA LEU A 87 -4.93 -8.39 -2.81
C LEU A 87 -6.44 -8.18 -2.58
N SER A 88 -7.24 -9.07 -3.16
CA SER A 88 -8.69 -8.94 -3.28
C SER A 88 -9.45 -8.85 -1.95
N SER A 89 -8.82 -9.11 -0.81
CA SER A 89 -9.45 -9.08 0.52
C SER A 89 -9.20 -7.75 1.23
N THR A 90 -8.07 -7.12 0.93
CA THR A 90 -7.64 -5.83 1.52
C THR A 90 -8.18 -4.64 0.73
N MET A 91 -8.52 -4.86 -0.53
CA MET A 91 -8.81 -3.81 -1.52
C MET A 91 -10.28 -3.41 -1.72
N PRO A 92 -11.29 -4.30 -1.63
CA PRO A 92 -12.67 -3.90 -1.88
C PRO A 92 -13.18 -2.96 -0.79
N ASP A 93 -13.81 -1.87 -1.20
CA ASP A 93 -14.56 -0.93 -0.34
C ASP A 93 -13.75 -0.24 0.78
N CYS A 94 -12.42 -0.27 0.71
CA CYS A 94 -11.58 0.47 1.65
C CYS A 94 -11.53 1.98 1.29
N CYS A 95 -12.66 2.66 1.47
CA CYS A 95 -12.84 4.10 1.19
C CYS A 95 -11.90 5.01 2.02
N PHE A 96 -11.30 4.47 3.08
CA PHE A 96 -10.35 5.18 3.94
C PHE A 96 -8.91 4.63 3.83
N GLY A 97 -8.68 3.67 2.93
CA GLY A 97 -7.38 3.04 2.73
C GLY A 97 -6.48 3.83 1.81
N ASN A 98 -5.17 3.71 2.05
CA ASN A 98 -4.13 4.23 1.18
C ASN A 98 -3.14 3.11 0.86
N ILE A 99 -2.52 3.17 -0.32
CA ILE A 99 -1.42 2.31 -0.73
C ILE A 99 -0.35 3.21 -1.31
N PHE A 100 0.84 3.17 -0.71
CA PHE A 100 1.96 3.98 -1.15
C PHE A 100 3.29 3.37 -0.72
N PHE A 101 4.35 3.71 -1.44
CA PHE A 101 5.69 3.60 -0.90
C PHE A 101 6.00 4.83 -0.04
N SER A 102 6.80 4.63 1.00
CA SER A 102 7.17 5.66 1.97
C SER A 102 8.68 5.74 2.10
N LEU A 103 9.21 6.96 2.13
CA LEU A 103 10.63 7.28 2.31
C LEU A 103 10.84 8.29 3.44
#